data_AF-A0A3D0Q8M2-F1
#
_entry.id   AF-A0A3D0Q8M2-F1
#
_cell.length_a   1.000
_cell.length_b   1.000
_cell.length_c   1.000
_cell.angle_alpha   90.00
_cell.angle_beta   90.00
_cell.angle_gamma   90.00
#
_symmetry.space_group_name_H-M   'P 1'
#
loop_
_entity.id
_entity.type
_entity.pdbx_description
1 polymer ?
#
loop_
_entity_poly.entity_id
_entity_poly.type
_entity_poly.pdbx_seq_one_letter_code
_entity_poly.pdbx_strand_id
1 'polypeptide(L)' 'GDLPILRKNYEIVLDEEKAKEILIRDTVNIVVDLNQGEQFARFWTCDLTKEYVHINASYRS' A
#
# COMPACT_ATOMS: atom_id res chain seq x y z
N GLY A 1 6.00 3.78 -7.60
CA GLY A 1 6.59 2.55 -7.06
C GLY A 1 7.16 1.78 -8.23
N ASP A 2 8.38 1.31 -8.12
CA ASP A 2 9.15 0.81 -9.27
C ASP A 2 8.92 -0.68 -9.54
N LEU A 3 8.11 -1.35 -8.72
CA LEU A 3 7.72 -2.75 -8.88
C LEU A 3 6.28 -2.83 -9.44
N PRO A 4 6.08 -3.27 -10.69
CA PRO A 4 4.75 -3.51 -11.21
C PRO A 4 4.12 -4.71 -10.49
N ILE A 5 2.89 -4.54 -10.01
CA ILE A 5 2.10 -5.61 -9.36
C ILE A 5 1.00 -6.10 -10.30
N LEU A 6 0.30 -5.14 -10.92
CA LEU A 6 -0.83 -5.38 -11.81
C LEU A 6 -0.59 -4.63 -13.12
N ARG A 7 -0.71 -5.34 -14.25
CA ARG A 7 -0.69 -4.75 -15.59
C ARG A 7 -2.10 -4.65 -16.16
N LYS A 8 -2.21 -4.11 -17.37
CA LYS A 8 -3.46 -4.06 -18.14
C LYS A 8 -4.06 -5.47 -18.26
N ASN A 9 -5.37 -5.54 -18.45
CA ASN A 9 -6.12 -6.81 -18.53
C ASN A 9 -6.02 -7.69 -17.28
N TYR A 10 -5.74 -7.10 -16.11
CA TYR A 10 -5.66 -7.80 -14.82
C TYR A 10 -4.54 -8.86 -14.75
N GLU A 11 -3.49 -8.73 -15.55
CA GLU A 11 -2.31 -9.59 -15.47
C GLU A 11 -1.51 -9.28 -14.20
N ILE A 12 -1.39 -10.25 -13.29
CA ILE A 12 -0.61 -10.16 -12.06
C ILE A 12 0.83 -10.54 -12.38
N VAL A 13 1.78 -9.66 -12.04
CA VAL A 13 3.22 -9.81 -12.34
C VAL A 13 4.09 -9.60 -11.11
N LEU A 14 3.49 -9.80 -9.94
CA LEU A 14 4.11 -9.62 -8.64
C LEU A 14 5.35 -10.50 -8.48
N ASP A 15 6.47 -9.86 -8.17
CA ASP A 15 7.68 -10.51 -7.64
C ASP A 15 7.65 -10.36 -6.12
N GLU A 16 7.25 -11.42 -5.41
CA GLU A 16 7.01 -11.39 -3.96
C GLU A 16 8.27 -11.05 -3.15
N GLU A 17 9.44 -11.54 -3.58
CA GLU A 17 10.71 -11.27 -2.87
C GLU A 17 11.04 -9.78 -2.93
N LYS A 18 10.96 -9.17 -4.12
CA LYS A 18 11.16 -7.71 -4.27
C LYS A 18 10.07 -6.90 -3.57
N ALA A 19 8.82 -7.37 -3.58
CA ALA A 19 7.74 -6.69 -2.89
C ALA A 19 7.99 -6.66 -1.37
N LYS A 20 8.44 -7.78 -0.81
CA LYS A 20 8.81 -7.89 0.60
C LYS A 20 9.95 -6.94 0.97
N GLU A 21 11.00 -6.85 0.15
CA GLU A 21 12.11 -5.90 0.36
C GLU A 21 11.65 -4.43 0.37
N ILE A 22 10.61 -4.09 -0.41
CA ILE A 22 10.03 -2.74 -0.42
C ILE A 22 9.15 -2.51 0.81
N LEU A 23 8.33 -3.49 1.18
CA LEU A 23 7.36 -3.39 2.28
C LEU A 23 8.00 -3.34 3.66
N ILE A 24 9.25 -3.80 3.82
CA ILE A 24 10.00 -3.72 5.09
C ILE A 24 10.50 -2.30 5.39
N ARG A 25 10.51 -1.41 4.39
CA ARG A 25 11.01 -0.04 4.55
C ARG A 25 10.04 0.81 5.37
N ASP A 26 10.57 1.82 6.06
CA ASP A 26 9.78 2.78 6.85
C ASP A 26 8.74 3.55 6.04
N THR A 27 8.96 3.72 4.74
CA THR A 27 8.03 4.42 3.84
C THR A 27 7.77 3.59 2.59
N VAL A 28 6.49 3.36 2.32
CA VAL A 28 6.00 2.63 1.16
C VAL A 28 5.23 3.57 0.25
N ASN A 29 5.59 3.61 -1.03
CA ASN A 29 4.89 4.41 -2.04
C ASN A 29 4.05 3.52 -2.96
N ILE A 30 2.73 3.62 -2.84
CA ILE A 30 1.76 2.91 -3.68
C ILE A 30 1.28 3.87 -4.77
N VAL A 31 1.41 3.45 -6.02
CA VAL A 31 0.94 4.21 -7.19
C VAL A 31 -0.14 3.40 -7.89
N VAL A 32 -1.30 4.01 -8.09
CA VAL A 32 -2.42 3.42 -8.83
C VAL A 32 -2.74 4.33 -10.00
N ASP A 33 -2.66 3.78 -11.21
CA ASP A 33 -3.06 4.46 -12.45
C ASP A 33 -4.35 3.82 -12.97
N LEU A 34 -5.44 4.58 -12.94
CA LEU A 34 -6.76 4.13 -13.39
C LEU A 34 -6.92 4.18 -14.92
N ASN A 35 -5.99 4.79 -15.66
CA ASN A 35 -6.07 4.98 -17.12
C ASN A 35 -7.39 5.67 -17.56
N GLN A 36 -7.92 6.61 -16.76
CA GLN A 36 -9.23 7.26 -16.95
C GLN A 36 -9.18 8.80 -17.02
N GLY A 37 -8.02 9.38 -17.30
CA GLY A 37 -7.84 10.83 -17.39
C GLY A 37 -6.44 11.28 -16.96
N GLU A 38 -6.29 12.55 -16.65
CA GLU A 38 -5.02 13.20 -16.25
C GLU A 38 -5.04 13.66 -14.79
N GLN A 39 -6.17 13.50 -14.12
CA GLN A 39 -6.43 13.93 -12.76
C GLN A 39 -5.73 13.00 -11.79
N PHE A 40 -5.21 13.58 -10.70
CA PHE A 40 -4.50 12.83 -9.67
C PHE A 40 -4.89 13.30 -8.27
N ALA A 41 -4.73 12.41 -7.30
CA ALA A 41 -4.86 12.71 -5.88
C ALA A 41 -3.71 12.03 -5.11
N ARG A 42 -3.34 12.61 -3.98
CA ARG A 42 -2.31 12.05 -3.09
C ARG A 42 -2.82 12.05 -1.66
N PHE A 43 -2.66 10.92 -1.00
CA PHE A 43 -3.01 10.73 0.41
C PHE A 43 -1.80 10.17 1.14
N TRP A 44 -1.71 10.50 2.43
CA TRP A 44 -0.72 9.92 3.34
C TRP A 44 -1.48 9.10 4.38
N THR A 45 -0.98 7.90 4.64
CA THR A 45 -1.52 6.99 5.64
C THR A 45 -0.37 6.19 6.25
N CYS A 46 -0.65 5.53 7.37
CA CYS A 46 0.23 4.55 7.98
C CYS A 46 -0.39 3.15 7.92
N ASP A 47 0.39 2.17 8.35
CA ASP A 47 -0.06 0.80 8.56
C ASP A 47 -0.97 0.66 9.78
N LEU A 48 -1.67 -0.47 9.85
CA LEU A 48 -2.55 -0.82 10.97
C LEU A 48 -1.86 -1.87 11.85
N THR A 49 -1.34 -1.44 12.99
CA THR A 49 -0.60 -2.30 13.92
C THR A 49 -1.48 -2.90 15.01
N LYS A 50 -1.01 -3.99 15.63
CA LYS A 50 -1.64 -4.55 16.83
C LYS A 50 -1.67 -3.55 17.99
N GLU A 51 -0.62 -2.74 18.10
CA GLU A 51 -0.51 -1.72 19.16
C GLU A 51 -1.54 -0.61 18.99
N TYR A 52 -1.81 -0.17 17.75
CA TYR A 52 -2.93 0.73 17.48
C TYR A 52 -4.26 0.16 18.00
N VAL A 53 -4.52 -1.13 17.75
CA VAL A 53 -5.72 -1.81 18.25
C VAL A 53 -5.73 -1.86 19.78
N HIS A 54 -4.63 -2.25 20.43
CA HIS A 54 -4.56 -2.33 21.89
C HIS A 54 -4.80 -0.98 22.57
N ILE A 55 -4.17 0.09 22.08
CA ILE A 55 -4.36 1.46 22.60
C ILE A 55 -5.85 1.83 22.52
N ASN A 56 -6.46 1.66 21.35
CA ASN A 56 -7.83 2.13 21.10
C ASN A 56 -8.91 1.19 21.66
N ALA A 57 -8.65 -0.10 21.83
CA ALA A 57 -9.61 -1.07 22.40
C ALA A 57 -9.89 -0.81 23.89
N SER A 58 -8.94 -0.22 24.61
CA SER A 58 -9.06 0.06 26.05
C SER A 58 -9.93 1.29 26.39
N TYR A 59 -10.32 2.10 25.39
CA TYR A 59 -11.06 3.36 25.62
C TYR A 59 -12.53 3.15 26.01
N ARG A 60 -13.09 1.94 25.84
CA ARG A 60 -14.47 1.60 26.21
C ARG A 60 -14.55 0.17 26.73
N SER A 61 -14.08 -0.04 27.96
CA SER A 61 -14.54 -1.15 28.81
C SER A 61 -15.38 -0.58 29.94
#